data_AF-A0A814JHF0-F1
#
_entry.id   AF-A0A814JHF0-F1
#
_cell.length_a   1.000
_cell.length_b   1.000
_cell.length_c   1.000
_cell.angle_alpha   90.00
_cell.angle_beta   90.00
_cell.angle_gamma   90.00
#
_symmetry.space_group_name_H-M   'P 1'
#
loop_
_entity.id
_entity.type
_entity.pdbx_description
1 polymer ?
#
loop_
_entity_poly.entity_id
_entity_poly.type
_entity_poly.pdbx_seq_one_letter_code
_entity_poly.pdbx_strand_id
1 'polypeptide(L)'
;MFARPIRGGTYSFIPDGGFVGTVFVNALSGVLTTVATNVSLEVKPTHEHIFLGDNYTAWYNSEKSDDGGKKFHIGSIMYGQSKDLIIPITTSKDHLDSPYLTVSLNYTSQSKKVIVNCMVHADTMDAQPGMVSRDIMIHQQRLEFVKQVQMAKNYMEFKSIETAQKTIKTFEEEIKSSSVQNDPFIIDLVKDLTGQVYESLSKQEWFARWGKHYLPSLTRAHLLQICNNFKDPGVQHYGGELFNKLRDEIDDIFCKLPAPKPSVRQRSASPIQMTNFYNASAGCFHGDCLVLLANGSTKLVKYIRKGDVLKTANSLDGTTVKYVAKSICSNGKVDMVNFDSGLIISPWHPVRINGNWIFPCDIGNATEIKCAEVYNFALDSHHIVIVNGVECVTLGHNFKGKVIEHPYYGTSAILDDLRDLDRSGSGFIELMPNWFIRDVKTTGLVSRISTSLNVGG
;
A
#
# COMPACT_ATOMS: atom_id res chain seq x y z
N MET A 1 -23.32 18.82 -3.86
CA MET A 1 -24.30 17.85 -3.34
C MET A 1 -23.53 16.58 -3.02
N PHE A 2 -23.19 16.36 -1.75
CA PHE A 2 -22.37 15.22 -1.32
C PHE A 2 -23.18 13.93 -1.51
N ALA A 3 -22.69 13.01 -2.32
CA ALA A 3 -23.26 11.66 -2.39
C ALA A 3 -23.15 11.04 -0.99
N ARG A 4 -24.26 10.99 -0.26
CA ARG A 4 -24.34 10.29 1.04
C ARG A 4 -23.90 8.85 0.80
N PRO A 5 -22.84 8.34 1.44
CA PRO A 5 -22.51 6.93 1.34
C PRO A 5 -23.65 6.14 1.98
N ILE A 6 -24.31 5.36 1.14
CA ILE A 6 -25.32 4.39 1.51
C ILE A 6 -24.64 3.34 2.42
N ARG A 7 -25.08 3.25 3.68
CA ARG A 7 -24.81 2.20 4.69
C ARG A 7 -23.36 2.11 5.21
N GLY A 8 -23.21 1.65 6.46
CA GLY A 8 -21.94 1.54 7.20
C GLY A 8 -20.93 0.52 6.66
N GLY A 9 -20.94 0.22 5.36
CA GLY A 9 -20.02 -0.69 4.72
C GLY A 9 -18.66 -0.06 4.39
N THR A 10 -17.67 -0.92 4.15
CA THR A 10 -16.33 -0.54 3.70
C THR A 10 -16.25 -0.62 2.17
N TYR A 11 -15.31 0.13 1.58
CA TYR A 11 -15.02 0.09 0.16
C TYR A 11 -13.52 0.13 -0.03
N SER A 12 -13.01 -0.78 -0.87
CA SER A 12 -11.59 -0.85 -1.22
C SER A 12 -11.46 -0.91 -2.75
N PHE A 13 -10.59 -0.09 -3.30
CA PHE A 13 -10.25 -0.12 -4.71
C PHE A 13 -9.14 -1.16 -4.97
N ILE A 14 -9.33 -1.97 -6.00
CA ILE A 14 -8.38 -2.99 -6.45
C ILE A 14 -7.93 -2.57 -7.85
N PRO A 15 -6.69 -2.05 -8.03
CA PRO A 15 -6.22 -1.56 -9.32
C PRO A 15 -6.02 -2.68 -10.36
N ASP A 16 -5.64 -3.87 -9.90
CA ASP A 16 -5.38 -5.04 -10.73
C ASP A 16 -5.52 -6.34 -9.93
N GLY A 17 -5.44 -7.48 -10.63
CA GLY A 17 -5.57 -8.81 -10.01
C GLY A 17 -4.61 -9.00 -8.84
N GLY A 18 -3.38 -8.52 -8.97
CA GLY A 18 -2.32 -8.54 -7.96
C GLY A 18 -2.63 -7.81 -6.66
N PHE A 19 -3.74 -7.09 -6.56
CA PHE A 19 -4.18 -6.45 -5.33
C PHE A 19 -5.35 -7.18 -4.64
N VAL A 20 -5.93 -8.19 -5.29
CA VAL A 20 -7.09 -8.91 -4.74
C VAL A 20 -6.73 -9.59 -3.42
N GLY A 21 -5.58 -10.27 -3.35
CA GLY A 21 -5.13 -10.93 -2.11
C GLY A 21 -4.97 -9.94 -0.98
N THR A 22 -4.20 -8.88 -1.23
CA THR A 22 -3.96 -7.79 -0.28
C THR A 22 -5.23 -7.23 0.34
N VAL A 23 -6.18 -6.82 -0.51
CA VAL A 23 -7.42 -6.18 -0.06
C VAL A 23 -8.32 -7.17 0.66
N PHE A 24 -8.36 -8.42 0.18
CA PHE A 24 -9.17 -9.48 0.78
C PHE A 24 -8.66 -9.88 2.17
N VAL A 25 -7.34 -10.08 2.32
CA VAL A 25 -6.69 -10.41 3.59
C VAL A 25 -6.96 -9.32 4.63
N ASN A 26 -6.76 -8.05 4.29
CA ASN A 26 -7.05 -6.93 5.20
C ASN A 26 -8.54 -6.85 5.57
N ALA A 27 -9.43 -7.03 4.59
CA ALA A 27 -10.87 -7.01 4.85
C ALA A 27 -11.30 -8.14 5.81
N LEU A 28 -10.83 -9.37 5.59
CA LEU A 28 -11.16 -10.50 6.46
C LEU A 28 -10.59 -10.32 7.87
N SER A 29 -9.37 -9.80 7.98
CA SER A 29 -8.73 -9.48 9.26
C SER A 29 -9.54 -8.44 10.04
N GLY A 30 -10.03 -7.39 9.36
CA GLY A 30 -10.92 -6.39 9.96
C GLY A 30 -12.24 -6.98 10.45
N VAL A 31 -12.82 -7.92 9.69
CA VAL A 31 -14.05 -8.63 10.09
C VAL A 31 -13.80 -9.49 11.33
N LEU A 32 -12.73 -10.29 11.36
CA LEU A 32 -12.43 -11.18 12.48
C LEU A 32 -12.01 -10.44 13.75
N THR A 33 -11.51 -9.22 13.63
CA THR A 33 -11.19 -8.34 14.76
C THR A 33 -12.34 -7.46 15.23
N THR A 34 -13.48 -7.48 14.54
CA THR A 34 -14.61 -6.62 14.88
C THR A 34 -15.25 -7.06 16.20
N VAL A 35 -15.23 -6.18 17.21
CA VAL A 35 -15.92 -6.39 18.50
C VAL A 35 -17.35 -5.87 18.49
N ALA A 36 -17.58 -4.77 17.76
CA ALA A 36 -18.84 -4.06 17.74
C ALA A 36 -19.22 -3.65 16.32
N THR A 37 -20.47 -3.91 15.92
CA THR A 37 -21.05 -3.50 14.65
C THR A 37 -22.20 -2.53 14.85
N ASN A 38 -22.61 -1.84 13.78
CA ASN A 38 -23.69 -0.83 13.81
C ASN A 38 -23.48 0.21 14.91
N VAL A 39 -22.23 0.62 15.09
CA VAL A 39 -21.86 1.54 16.16
C VAL A 39 -22.39 2.92 15.83
N SER A 40 -23.17 3.47 16.75
CA SER A 40 -23.62 4.85 16.73
C SER A 40 -23.27 5.59 18.01
N LEU A 41 -22.76 6.81 17.84
CA LEU A 41 -22.39 7.71 18.92
C LEU A 41 -23.39 8.86 18.95
N GLU A 42 -24.20 8.93 19.99
CA GLU A 42 -25.17 9.99 20.21
C GLU A 42 -24.59 11.00 21.19
N VAL A 43 -24.49 12.25 20.75
CA VAL A 43 -23.90 13.36 21.51
C VAL A 43 -24.95 14.41 21.71
N LYS A 44 -25.25 14.73 22.97
CA LYS A 44 -26.28 15.69 23.36
C LYS A 44 -25.69 16.81 24.20
N PRO A 45 -25.93 18.08 23.85
CA PRO A 45 -25.74 19.20 24.78
C PRO A 45 -26.57 18.98 26.04
N THR A 46 -25.98 19.26 27.20
CA THR A 46 -26.68 19.26 28.49
C THR A 46 -27.33 20.61 28.79
N HIS A 47 -26.92 21.66 28.07
CA HIS A 47 -27.39 23.03 28.25
C HIS A 47 -27.70 23.67 26.90
N GLU A 48 -28.73 24.53 26.86
CA GLU A 48 -29.23 25.17 25.62
C GLU A 48 -28.23 26.11 24.93
N HIS A 49 -27.24 26.61 25.67
CA HIS A 49 -26.23 27.52 25.15
C HIS A 49 -25.05 26.81 24.46
N ILE A 50 -25.05 25.47 24.43
CA ILE A 50 -24.02 24.63 23.83
C ILE A 50 -24.52 24.11 22.49
N PHE A 51 -23.78 24.40 21.43
CA PHE A 51 -24.12 24.01 20.07
C PHE A 51 -23.04 23.12 19.47
N LEU A 52 -23.47 22.03 18.85
CA LEU A 52 -22.58 21.10 18.14
C LEU A 52 -22.35 21.59 16.71
N GLY A 53 -21.10 21.91 16.37
CA GLY A 53 -20.68 22.29 15.02
C GLY A 53 -20.70 21.13 14.02
N ASP A 54 -20.70 21.46 12.73
CA ASP A 54 -20.65 20.48 11.62
C ASP A 54 -19.24 20.31 11.02
N ASN A 55 -18.27 21.16 11.41
CA ASN A 55 -16.88 21.04 10.97
C ASN A 55 -16.32 19.68 11.40
N TYR A 56 -15.58 19.01 10.51
CA TYR A 56 -15.04 17.65 10.69
C TYR A 56 -16.07 16.51 10.80
N THR A 57 -17.33 16.80 11.13
CA THR A 57 -18.38 15.78 11.27
C THR A 57 -19.26 15.61 10.03
N ALA A 58 -19.22 16.56 9.08
CA ALA A 58 -20.05 16.55 7.86
C ALA A 58 -19.91 15.29 6.98
N TRP A 59 -18.82 14.56 7.12
CA TRP A 59 -18.52 13.34 6.35
C TRP A 59 -19.12 12.08 6.96
N TYR A 60 -19.55 12.14 8.22
CA TYR A 60 -20.23 11.03 8.87
C TYR A 60 -21.71 11.06 8.54
N ASN A 61 -22.30 9.88 8.39
CA ASN A 61 -23.75 9.77 8.36
C ASN A 61 -24.27 10.14 9.75
N SER A 62 -24.95 11.29 9.86
CA SER A 62 -25.45 11.81 11.12
C SER A 62 -26.91 12.21 11.04
N GLU A 63 -27.62 11.99 12.14
CA GLU A 63 -29.00 12.37 12.35
C GLU A 63 -29.02 13.48 13.42
N LYS A 64 -29.66 14.61 13.11
CA LYS A 64 -29.90 15.68 14.09
C LYS A 64 -31.13 15.31 14.91
N SER A 65 -31.06 15.55 16.21
CA SER A 65 -32.16 15.36 17.15
C SER A 65 -32.80 16.72 17.47
N ASP A 66 -34.09 16.72 17.82
CA ASP A 66 -34.84 17.95 18.12
C ASP A 66 -34.29 18.70 19.35
N ASP A 67 -33.60 17.99 20.24
CA ASP A 67 -32.92 18.51 21.43
C ASP A 67 -31.53 19.13 21.14
N GLY A 68 -31.18 19.34 19.87
CA GLY A 68 -29.86 19.84 19.47
C GLY A 68 -28.75 18.79 19.48
N GLY A 69 -29.08 17.54 19.84
CA GLY A 69 -28.17 16.40 19.78
C GLY A 69 -27.85 15.94 18.35
N LYS A 70 -26.79 15.13 18.22
CA LYS A 70 -26.39 14.49 16.97
C LYS A 70 -26.06 13.03 17.20
N LYS A 71 -26.59 12.16 16.34
CA LYS A 71 -26.26 10.73 16.31
C LYS A 71 -25.39 10.43 15.10
N PHE A 72 -24.14 10.03 15.33
CA PHE A 72 -23.17 9.68 14.31
C PHE A 72 -23.11 8.18 14.12
N HIS A 73 -23.24 7.69 12.90
CA HIS A 73 -23.00 6.28 12.55
C HIS A 73 -21.54 6.11 12.17
N ILE A 74 -20.78 5.40 13.00
CA ILE A 74 -19.31 5.36 12.91
C ILE A 74 -18.76 4.01 12.42
N GLY A 75 -19.65 3.08 12.05
CA GLY A 75 -19.29 1.80 11.44
C GLY A 75 -19.06 0.72 12.49
N SER A 76 -17.90 0.06 12.42
CA SER A 76 -17.50 -1.00 13.36
C SER A 76 -16.32 -0.56 14.23
N ILE A 77 -16.18 -1.17 15.40
CA ILE A 77 -14.98 -1.04 16.25
C ILE A 77 -14.28 -2.40 16.29
N MET A 78 -12.95 -2.36 16.21
CA MET A 78 -12.07 -3.53 16.23
C MET A 78 -11.34 -3.64 17.57
N TYR A 79 -10.97 -4.86 17.97
CA TYR A 79 -10.15 -5.09 19.14
C TYR A 79 -8.78 -4.42 19.01
N GLY A 80 -8.33 -3.75 20.07
CA GLY A 80 -7.01 -3.13 20.12
C GLY A 80 -6.86 -1.83 19.33
N GLN A 81 -7.96 -1.27 18.81
CA GLN A 81 -7.94 -0.02 18.05
C GLN A 81 -9.00 0.97 18.56
N SER A 82 -8.60 2.22 18.80
CA SER A 82 -9.53 3.32 19.04
C SER A 82 -10.25 3.75 17.76
N LYS A 83 -11.34 4.50 17.95
CA LYS A 83 -12.06 5.19 16.89
C LYS A 83 -12.38 6.58 17.37
N ASP A 84 -11.93 7.56 16.62
CA ASP A 84 -11.75 8.93 17.09
C ASP A 84 -12.61 9.87 16.25
N LEU A 85 -13.45 10.65 16.94
CA LEU A 85 -14.34 11.63 16.35
C LEU A 85 -14.00 13.01 16.92
N ILE A 86 -13.91 14.01 16.03
CA ILE A 86 -13.76 15.41 16.42
C ILE A 86 -15.09 16.11 16.23
N ILE A 87 -15.62 16.66 17.32
CA ILE A 87 -16.89 17.39 17.32
C ILE A 87 -16.59 18.81 17.80
N PRO A 88 -16.64 19.81 16.91
CA PRO A 88 -16.53 21.20 17.32
C PRO A 88 -17.71 21.58 18.20
N ILE A 89 -17.43 22.32 19.26
CA ILE A 89 -18.45 22.82 20.19
C ILE A 89 -18.32 24.34 20.20
N THR A 90 -19.45 25.02 20.10
CA THR A 90 -19.55 26.46 20.28
C THR A 90 -20.50 26.74 21.44
N THR A 91 -20.15 27.70 22.28
CA THR A 91 -20.95 28.13 23.42
C THR A 91 -21.21 29.63 23.33
N SER A 92 -22.38 30.09 23.76
CA SER A 92 -22.66 31.53 23.90
C SER A 92 -22.20 32.11 25.25
N LYS A 93 -21.61 31.28 26.12
CA LYS A 93 -20.97 31.69 27.38
C LYS A 93 -19.45 31.57 27.29
N ASP A 94 -18.75 32.33 28.12
CA ASP A 94 -17.28 32.27 28.23
C ASP A 94 -16.74 30.97 28.86
N HIS A 95 -17.62 30.18 29.48
CA HIS A 95 -17.32 28.89 30.10
C HIS A 95 -18.33 27.82 29.68
N LEU A 96 -17.95 26.55 29.84
CA LEU A 96 -18.83 25.39 29.66
C LEU A 96 -19.30 24.90 31.02
N ASP A 97 -20.61 24.88 31.23
CA ASP A 97 -21.20 24.33 32.46
C ASP A 97 -21.08 22.79 32.45
N SER A 98 -20.50 22.21 33.51
CA SER A 98 -20.28 20.76 33.62
C SER A 98 -21.49 20.02 34.24
N PRO A 99 -21.83 18.80 33.76
CA PRO A 99 -21.31 18.19 32.53
C PRO A 99 -21.83 18.95 31.31
N TYR A 100 -21.01 19.13 30.28
CA TYR A 100 -21.37 19.95 29.11
C TYR A 100 -21.88 19.11 27.93
N LEU A 101 -21.64 17.80 27.94
CA LEU A 101 -22.21 16.85 26.99
C LEU A 101 -22.64 15.55 27.69
N THR A 102 -23.65 14.91 27.12
CA THR A 102 -23.94 13.49 27.34
C THR A 102 -23.60 12.73 26.06
N VAL A 103 -22.76 11.70 26.19
CA VAL A 103 -22.30 10.89 25.07
C VAL A 103 -22.76 9.45 25.29
N SER A 104 -23.54 8.93 24.37
CA SER A 104 -24.06 7.56 24.40
C SER A 104 -23.54 6.74 23.23
N LEU A 105 -22.88 5.63 23.51
CA LEU A 105 -22.41 4.65 22.54
C LEU A 105 -23.42 3.51 22.46
N ASN A 106 -23.99 3.31 21.27
CA ASN A 106 -24.91 2.21 20.97
C ASN A 106 -24.27 1.29 19.93
N TYR A 107 -24.21 -0.02 20.18
CA TYR A 107 -23.66 -0.98 19.23
C TYR A 107 -24.22 -2.39 19.39
N THR A 108 -24.05 -3.22 18.37
CA THR A 108 -24.29 -4.67 18.44
C THR A 108 -22.97 -5.37 18.76
N SER A 109 -22.90 -6.02 19.93
CA SER A 109 -21.74 -6.81 20.34
C SER A 109 -21.66 -8.10 19.53
N GLN A 110 -20.52 -8.38 18.89
CA GLN A 110 -20.35 -9.61 18.11
C GLN A 110 -20.26 -10.86 19.01
N SER A 111 -19.63 -10.74 20.18
CA SER A 111 -19.47 -11.87 21.11
C SER A 111 -20.77 -12.24 21.80
N LYS A 112 -21.55 -11.25 22.23
CA LYS A 112 -22.80 -11.47 22.96
C LYS A 112 -24.05 -11.49 22.08
N LYS A 113 -23.95 -11.02 20.83
CA LYS A 113 -25.08 -10.83 19.90
C LYS A 113 -26.24 -10.02 20.49
N VAL A 114 -25.92 -9.08 21.38
CA VAL A 114 -26.89 -8.17 22.00
C VAL A 114 -26.56 -6.71 21.66
N ILE A 115 -27.57 -5.86 21.74
CA ILE A 115 -27.39 -4.42 21.69
C ILE A 115 -26.86 -3.96 23.05
N VAL A 116 -25.78 -3.19 23.02
CA VAL A 116 -25.18 -2.56 24.19
C VAL A 116 -25.35 -1.05 24.06
N ASN A 117 -25.81 -0.43 25.13
CA ASN A 117 -25.84 1.01 25.31
C ASN A 117 -24.92 1.36 26.48
N CYS A 118 -23.95 2.23 26.23
CA CYS A 118 -23.09 2.81 27.26
C CYS A 118 -23.30 4.32 27.22
N MET A 119 -23.48 4.95 28.38
CA MET A 119 -23.63 6.39 28.49
C MET A 119 -22.55 6.95 29.41
N VAL A 120 -21.95 8.05 29.00
CA VAL A 120 -20.99 8.82 29.80
C VAL A 120 -21.38 10.30 29.74
N HIS A 121 -21.17 11.00 30.85
CA HIS A 121 -21.28 12.45 30.91
C HIS A 121 -19.87 13.02 30.77
N ALA A 122 -19.70 13.99 29.86
CA ALA A 122 -18.43 14.65 29.65
C ALA A 122 -18.32 15.84 30.61
N ASP A 123 -17.32 15.79 31.47
CA ASP A 123 -16.93 16.90 32.33
C ASP A 123 -15.83 17.73 31.70
N THR A 124 -15.79 19.03 32.02
CA THR A 124 -14.75 19.94 31.53
C THR A 124 -13.40 19.45 32.02
N MET A 125 -12.59 18.89 31.12
CA MET A 125 -11.15 18.79 31.35
C MET A 125 -10.55 20.18 31.13
N ASP A 126 -9.83 20.70 32.12
CA ASP A 126 -9.08 21.96 32.01
C ASP A 126 -7.99 21.83 30.94
N ALA A 127 -8.37 21.98 29.67
CA ALA A 127 -7.43 22.29 28.62
C ALA A 127 -6.96 23.72 28.86
N GLN A 128 -5.65 23.92 29.00
CA GLN A 128 -5.04 25.26 29.06
C GLN A 128 -5.60 26.11 27.90
N PRO A 129 -6.25 27.26 28.16
CA PRO A 129 -6.83 28.09 27.13
C PRO A 129 -5.81 28.37 26.01
N GLY A 130 -6.19 28.08 24.76
CA GLY A 130 -5.32 28.25 23.59
C GLY A 130 -4.40 27.07 23.24
N MET A 131 -4.35 26.00 24.04
CA MET A 131 -3.59 24.79 23.72
C MET A 131 -4.52 23.68 23.21
N VAL A 132 -4.40 23.34 21.92
CA VAL A 132 -5.05 22.15 21.35
C VAL A 132 -4.17 20.93 21.63
N SER A 133 -4.77 19.87 22.16
CA SER A 133 -4.05 18.60 22.37
C SER A 133 -3.43 18.11 21.07
N ARG A 134 -2.22 17.56 21.15
CA ARG A 134 -1.51 16.98 20.00
C ARG A 134 -2.36 15.95 19.27
N ASP A 135 -3.10 15.10 19.99
CA ASP A 135 -3.95 14.05 19.40
C ASP A 135 -5.11 14.65 18.59
N ILE A 136 -5.70 15.74 19.08
CA ILE A 136 -6.74 16.48 18.35
C ILE A 136 -6.15 17.04 17.07
N MET A 137 -4.96 17.65 17.11
CA MET A 137 -4.30 18.19 15.93
C MET A 137 -4.02 17.11 14.88
N ILE A 138 -3.55 15.93 15.29
CA ILE A 138 -3.31 14.79 14.40
C ILE A 138 -4.60 14.37 13.69
N HIS A 139 -5.69 14.17 14.46
CA HIS A 139 -6.96 13.76 13.88
C HIS A 139 -7.65 14.89 13.06
N GLN A 140 -7.37 16.17 13.35
CA GLN A 140 -7.79 17.28 12.49
C GLN A 140 -7.14 17.18 11.12
N GLN A 141 -5.82 16.90 11.05
CA GLN A 141 -5.13 16.72 9.77
C GLN A 141 -5.68 15.51 8.99
N ARG A 142 -5.98 14.39 9.67
CA ARG A 142 -6.65 13.24 9.04
C ARG A 142 -8.00 13.60 8.42
N LEU A 143 -8.83 14.36 9.12
CA LEU A 143 -10.17 14.73 8.63
C LEU A 143 -10.09 15.82 7.55
N GLU A 144 -9.10 16.71 7.64
CA GLU A 144 -8.81 17.66 6.58
C GLU A 144 -8.29 16.96 5.33
N PHE A 145 -7.47 15.91 5.44
CA PHE A 145 -7.08 15.05 4.32
C PHE A 145 -8.31 14.49 3.59
N VAL A 146 -9.27 13.93 4.33
CA VAL A 146 -10.52 13.41 3.76
C VAL A 146 -11.26 14.50 2.97
N LYS A 147 -11.35 15.71 3.53
CA LYS A 147 -12.01 16.86 2.90
C LYS A 147 -11.27 17.31 1.64
N GLN A 148 -9.97 17.57 1.73
CA GLN A 148 -9.16 18.12 0.65
C GLN A 148 -9.06 17.16 -0.54
N VAL A 149 -8.90 15.86 -0.27
CA VAL A 149 -8.91 14.83 -1.32
C VAL A 149 -10.27 14.72 -2.00
N GLN A 150 -11.36 14.80 -1.24
CA GLN A 150 -12.71 14.78 -1.81
C GLN A 150 -12.99 16.03 -2.64
N MET A 151 -12.53 17.21 -2.21
CA MET A 151 -12.62 18.46 -2.99
C MET A 151 -11.81 18.35 -4.29
N ALA A 152 -10.56 17.90 -4.23
CA ALA A 152 -9.71 17.69 -5.39
C ALA A 152 -10.33 16.70 -6.39
N LYS A 153 -10.89 15.59 -5.90
CA LYS A 153 -11.68 14.65 -6.72
C LYS A 153 -12.82 15.35 -7.45
N ASN A 154 -13.60 16.18 -6.74
CA ASN A 154 -14.73 16.88 -7.36
C ASN A 154 -14.24 17.86 -8.43
N TYR A 155 -13.14 18.59 -8.21
CA TYR A 155 -12.56 19.46 -9.25
C TYR A 155 -12.14 18.67 -10.49
N MET A 156 -11.61 17.45 -10.33
CA MET A 156 -11.29 16.58 -11.47
C MET A 156 -12.53 16.09 -12.25
N GLU A 157 -13.67 15.92 -11.59
CA GLU A 157 -14.94 15.61 -12.28
C GLU A 157 -15.38 16.78 -13.18
N PHE A 158 -15.05 18.01 -12.79
CA PHE A 158 -15.22 19.21 -13.61
C PHE A 158 -13.99 19.57 -14.46
N LYS A 159 -13.06 18.61 -14.67
CA LYS A 159 -11.83 18.76 -15.48
C LYS A 159 -10.93 19.93 -15.08
N SER A 160 -11.01 20.38 -13.83
CA SER A 160 -10.24 21.49 -13.28
C SER A 160 -8.96 20.96 -12.60
N ILE A 161 -8.02 20.48 -13.42
CA ILE A 161 -6.78 19.81 -12.97
C ILE A 161 -5.92 20.73 -12.10
N GLU A 162 -5.68 21.96 -12.54
CA GLU A 162 -4.85 22.93 -11.81
C GLU A 162 -5.42 23.23 -10.42
N THR A 163 -6.74 23.42 -10.32
CA THR A 163 -7.41 23.64 -9.04
C THR A 163 -7.32 22.42 -8.13
N ALA A 164 -7.48 21.21 -8.67
CA ALA A 164 -7.34 19.97 -7.91
C ALA A 164 -5.90 19.82 -7.36
N GLN A 165 -4.89 20.02 -8.19
CA GLN A 165 -3.48 19.94 -7.77
C GLN A 165 -3.11 21.05 -6.78
N LYS A 166 -3.59 22.27 -6.99
CA LYS A 166 -3.37 23.39 -6.06
C LYS A 166 -3.98 23.10 -4.69
N THR A 167 -5.19 22.55 -4.66
CA THR A 167 -5.87 22.14 -3.42
C THR A 167 -4.98 21.19 -2.60
N ILE A 168 -4.41 20.17 -3.25
CA ILE A 168 -3.53 19.20 -2.59
C ILE A 168 -2.21 19.82 -2.15
N LYS A 169 -1.56 20.64 -2.99
CA LYS A 169 -0.30 21.30 -2.66
C LYS A 169 -0.43 22.27 -1.49
N THR A 170 -1.48 23.09 -1.46
CA THR A 170 -1.73 24.00 -0.35
C THR A 170 -1.92 23.23 0.96
N PHE A 171 -2.66 22.12 0.92
CA PHE A 171 -2.83 21.27 2.11
C PHE A 171 -1.51 20.61 2.56
N GLU A 172 -0.66 20.19 1.63
CA GLU A 172 0.68 19.68 1.95
C GLU A 172 1.53 20.74 2.69
N GLU A 173 1.51 21.99 2.25
CA GLU A 173 2.19 23.12 2.88
C GLU A 173 1.63 23.43 4.29
N GLU A 174 0.31 23.35 4.45
CA GLU A 174 -0.38 23.50 5.75
C GLU A 174 0.06 22.41 6.74
N ILE A 175 0.12 21.14 6.30
CA ILE A 175 0.60 20.04 7.16
C ILE A 175 2.07 20.27 7.55
N LYS A 176 2.92 20.65 6.59
CA LYS A 176 4.35 20.90 6.83
C LYS A 176 4.61 22.11 7.74
N SER A 177 3.68 23.05 7.83
CA SER A 177 3.78 24.17 8.77
C SER A 177 3.17 23.87 10.14
N SER A 178 2.49 22.73 10.31
CA SER A 178 1.87 22.34 11.57
C SER A 178 2.89 21.83 12.59
N SER A 179 2.56 21.94 13.89
CA SER A 179 3.40 21.40 14.98
C SER A 179 3.44 19.86 15.03
N VAL A 180 2.58 19.19 14.27
CA VAL A 180 2.49 17.72 14.20
C VAL A 180 3.15 17.14 12.95
N GLN A 181 3.86 17.95 12.15
CA GLN A 181 4.51 17.51 10.90
C GLN A 181 5.45 16.30 11.04
N ASN A 182 6.07 16.14 12.22
CA ASN A 182 7.03 15.05 12.49
C ASN A 182 6.36 13.80 13.09
N ASP A 183 5.04 13.82 13.27
CA ASP A 183 4.32 12.65 13.74
C ASP A 183 4.37 11.51 12.70
N PRO A 184 4.68 10.26 13.08
CA PRO A 184 4.79 9.15 12.12
C PRO A 184 3.56 8.96 11.23
N PHE A 185 2.36 9.10 11.80
CA PHE A 185 1.12 8.97 11.03
C PHE A 185 0.96 10.14 10.06
N ILE A 186 1.33 11.36 10.46
CA ILE A 186 1.26 12.55 9.59
C ILE A 186 2.28 12.45 8.44
N ILE A 187 3.49 11.97 8.71
CA ILE A 187 4.52 11.73 7.69
C ILE A 187 3.98 10.76 6.62
N ASP A 188 3.36 9.66 7.04
CA ASP A 188 2.82 8.66 6.12
C ASP A 188 1.55 9.15 5.40
N LEU A 189 0.71 9.95 6.05
CA LEU A 189 -0.42 10.64 5.42
C LEU A 189 0.04 11.58 4.30
N VAL A 190 1.15 12.30 4.49
CA VAL A 190 1.77 13.15 3.46
C VAL A 190 2.36 12.32 2.32
N LYS A 191 2.90 11.13 2.60
CA LYS A 191 3.35 10.20 1.53
C LYS A 191 2.19 9.75 0.64
N ASP A 192 1.03 9.44 1.23
CA ASP A 192 -0.18 9.12 0.46
C ASP A 192 -0.61 10.31 -0.41
N LEU A 193 -0.61 11.51 0.19
CA LEU A 193 -0.99 12.78 -0.46
C LEU A 193 -0.11 13.10 -1.68
N THR A 194 1.21 13.00 -1.52
CA THR A 194 2.21 13.34 -2.54
C THR A 194 2.49 12.20 -3.52
N GLY A 195 2.13 10.97 -3.16
CA GLY A 195 2.23 9.79 -4.01
C GLY A 195 0.98 9.61 -4.88
N GLN A 196 0.27 8.51 -4.65
CA GLN A 196 -0.83 8.07 -5.52
C GLN A 196 -1.99 9.07 -5.56
N VAL A 197 -2.23 9.87 -4.51
CA VAL A 197 -3.27 10.91 -4.55
C VAL A 197 -2.90 11.96 -5.60
N TYR A 198 -1.74 12.60 -5.50
CA TYR A 198 -1.30 13.59 -6.47
C TYR A 198 -1.19 13.01 -7.90
N GLU A 199 -0.66 11.79 -8.04
CA GLU A 199 -0.56 11.10 -9.32
C GLU A 199 -1.93 10.92 -9.96
N SER A 200 -2.91 10.43 -9.19
CA SER A 200 -4.28 10.22 -9.69
C SER A 200 -4.96 11.49 -10.21
N LEU A 201 -4.52 12.66 -9.74
CA LEU A 201 -5.04 13.97 -10.10
C LEU A 201 -4.22 14.65 -11.21
N SER A 202 -3.06 14.10 -11.58
CA SER A 202 -2.11 14.78 -12.49
C SER A 202 -2.49 14.71 -13.95
N LYS A 203 -3.31 13.73 -14.35
CA LYS A 203 -3.85 13.61 -15.72
C LYS A 203 -5.30 13.21 -15.67
N GLN A 204 -6.13 13.82 -16.52
CA GLN A 204 -7.55 13.46 -16.62
C GLN A 204 -7.74 11.97 -16.98
N GLU A 205 -6.85 11.42 -17.80
CA GLU A 205 -6.85 10.01 -18.18
C GLU A 205 -6.65 9.09 -16.96
N TRP A 206 -5.65 9.39 -16.13
CA TRP A 206 -5.34 8.61 -14.92
C TRP A 206 -6.47 8.70 -13.90
N PHE A 207 -7.02 9.90 -13.71
CA PHE A 207 -8.21 10.09 -12.89
C PHE A 207 -9.39 9.26 -13.40
N ALA A 208 -9.68 9.32 -14.70
CA ALA A 208 -10.79 8.61 -15.31
C ALA A 208 -10.61 7.09 -15.25
N ARG A 209 -9.38 6.60 -15.38
CA ARG A 209 -9.03 5.17 -15.38
C ARG A 209 -9.08 4.57 -13.98
N TRP A 210 -8.49 5.21 -12.98
CA TRP A 210 -8.36 4.63 -11.64
C TRP A 210 -8.55 5.65 -10.50
N GLY A 211 -8.14 6.91 -10.66
CA GLY A 211 -8.19 7.90 -9.58
C GLY A 211 -9.58 8.14 -8.99
N LYS A 212 -10.61 8.22 -9.84
CA LYS A 212 -12.01 8.40 -9.40
C LYS A 212 -12.53 7.25 -8.51
N HIS A 213 -11.89 6.09 -8.53
CA HIS A 213 -12.21 4.91 -7.73
C HIS A 213 -11.28 4.76 -6.52
N TYR A 214 -9.99 5.02 -6.72
CA TYR A 214 -8.97 5.01 -5.68
C TYR A 214 -9.24 6.05 -4.58
N LEU A 215 -9.48 7.31 -4.95
CA LEU A 215 -9.61 8.39 -3.98
C LEU A 215 -10.75 8.15 -2.97
N PRO A 216 -11.97 7.74 -3.37
CA PRO A 216 -13.02 7.36 -2.41
C PRO A 216 -12.67 6.17 -1.52
N SER A 217 -11.89 5.21 -2.02
CA SER A 217 -11.42 4.06 -1.22
C SER A 217 -10.51 4.53 -0.08
N LEU A 218 -9.53 5.38 -0.40
CA LEU A 218 -8.59 5.91 0.59
C LEU A 218 -9.27 6.85 1.60
N THR A 219 -10.08 7.81 1.14
CA THR A 219 -10.76 8.74 2.07
C THR A 219 -11.75 8.01 2.98
N ARG A 220 -12.44 6.99 2.47
CA ARG A 220 -13.30 6.12 3.28
C ARG A 220 -12.49 5.39 4.36
N ALA A 221 -11.30 4.91 4.03
CA ALA A 221 -10.42 4.21 4.97
C ALA A 221 -9.97 5.11 6.12
N HIS A 222 -9.52 6.34 5.85
CA HIS A 222 -9.17 7.30 6.90
C HIS A 222 -10.37 7.76 7.74
N LEU A 223 -11.53 7.95 7.12
CA LEU A 223 -12.77 8.31 7.83
C LEU A 223 -13.22 7.18 8.77
N LEU A 224 -13.11 5.93 8.32
CA LEU A 224 -13.47 4.76 9.13
C LEU A 224 -12.34 4.26 10.04
N GLN A 225 -11.12 4.74 9.88
CA GLN A 225 -9.91 4.24 10.54
C GLN A 225 -9.73 2.74 10.32
N ILE A 226 -9.63 2.32 9.06
CA ILE A 226 -9.44 0.92 8.69
C ILE A 226 -8.22 0.76 7.78
N CYS A 227 -7.42 -0.27 8.02
CA CYS A 227 -6.38 -0.68 7.07
C CYS A 227 -7.06 -1.48 5.96
N ASN A 228 -7.17 -0.88 4.78
CA ASN A 228 -7.93 -1.46 3.67
C ASN A 228 -7.04 -2.03 2.55
N ASN A 229 -5.74 -1.76 2.58
CA ASN A 229 -4.73 -2.25 1.64
C ASN A 229 -3.33 -2.18 2.27
N PHE A 230 -2.28 -2.62 1.57
CA PHE A 230 -0.87 -2.60 2.04
C PHE A 230 0.00 -1.50 1.41
N LYS A 231 -0.48 -0.85 0.35
CA LYS A 231 0.32 0.07 -0.47
C LYS A 231 0.40 1.47 0.14
N ASP A 232 -0.71 1.92 0.71
CA ASP A 232 -0.86 3.28 1.21
C ASP A 232 -0.33 3.34 2.66
N PRO A 233 0.80 4.04 2.95
CA PRO A 233 1.39 4.04 4.28
C PRO A 233 0.46 4.60 5.36
N GLY A 234 -0.36 5.61 5.06
CA GLY A 234 -1.21 6.26 6.04
C GLY A 234 -2.29 5.34 6.62
N VAL A 235 -2.80 4.37 5.85
CA VAL A 235 -3.78 3.41 6.37
C VAL A 235 -3.15 2.26 7.16
N GLN A 236 -1.82 2.07 7.09
CA GLN A 236 -1.10 1.03 7.86
C GLN A 236 -1.07 1.33 9.37
N HIS A 237 -1.37 2.56 9.77
CA HIS A 237 -1.49 2.96 11.17
C HIS A 237 -2.79 2.47 11.81
N TYR A 238 -3.74 1.98 11.01
CA TYR A 238 -4.96 1.38 11.51
C TYR A 238 -4.78 -0.13 11.67
N GLY A 239 -5.37 -0.66 12.73
CA GLY A 239 -5.26 -2.02 13.16
C GLY A 239 -4.85 -2.06 14.63
N GLY A 240 -4.29 -3.18 15.02
CA GLY A 240 -3.79 -3.46 16.35
C GLY A 240 -3.10 -4.81 16.33
N GLU A 241 -2.56 -5.24 17.46
CA GLU A 241 -1.79 -6.49 17.53
C GLU A 241 -2.59 -7.70 17.01
N LEU A 242 -3.87 -7.81 17.40
CA LEU A 242 -4.74 -8.89 16.94
C LEU A 242 -5.02 -8.81 15.43
N PHE A 243 -5.20 -7.60 14.89
CA PHE A 243 -5.40 -7.40 13.45
C PHE A 243 -4.17 -7.84 12.67
N ASN A 244 -2.98 -7.39 13.08
CA ASN A 244 -1.73 -7.74 12.42
C ASN A 244 -1.49 -9.25 12.45
N LYS A 245 -1.70 -9.88 13.61
CA LYS A 245 -1.59 -11.34 13.74
C LYS A 245 -2.55 -12.08 12.81
N LEU A 246 -3.83 -11.72 12.82
CA LEU A 246 -4.83 -12.37 11.98
C LEU A 246 -4.58 -12.11 10.49
N ARG A 247 -4.08 -10.93 10.15
CA ARG A 247 -3.69 -10.58 8.78
C ARG A 247 -2.58 -11.47 8.27
N ASP A 248 -1.53 -11.66 9.07
CA ASP A 248 -0.41 -12.52 8.68
C ASP A 248 -0.87 -14.00 8.60
N GLU A 249 -1.71 -14.47 9.53
CA GLU A 249 -2.29 -15.82 9.48
C GLU A 249 -3.21 -16.04 8.26
N ILE A 250 -4.07 -15.06 7.95
CA ILE A 250 -4.97 -15.12 6.80
C ILE A 250 -4.16 -15.07 5.51
N ASP A 251 -3.10 -14.26 5.44
CA ASP A 251 -2.22 -14.19 4.28
C ASP A 251 -1.56 -15.55 3.99
N ASP A 252 -1.03 -16.18 5.03
CA ASP A 252 -0.46 -17.53 4.96
C ASP A 252 -1.48 -18.55 4.45
N ILE A 253 -2.72 -18.50 4.95
CA ILE A 253 -3.81 -19.38 4.49
C ILE A 253 -4.16 -19.08 3.04
N PHE A 254 -4.32 -17.81 2.69
CA PHE A 254 -4.68 -17.35 1.35
C PHE A 254 -3.67 -17.82 0.30
N CYS A 255 -2.37 -17.70 0.61
CA CYS A 255 -1.30 -18.17 -0.26
C CYS A 255 -1.29 -19.69 -0.45
N LYS A 256 -1.78 -20.46 0.54
CA LYS A 256 -1.89 -21.93 0.49
C LYS A 256 -3.19 -22.42 -0.18
N LEU A 257 -4.14 -21.54 -0.47
CA LEU A 257 -5.38 -21.95 -1.12
C LEU A 257 -5.09 -22.48 -2.54
N PRO A 258 -5.73 -23.60 -2.94
CA PRO A 258 -5.64 -24.05 -4.30
C PRO A 258 -6.27 -23.03 -5.23
N ALA A 259 -5.80 -23.00 -6.46
CA ALA A 259 -6.36 -22.14 -7.49
C ALA A 259 -7.89 -22.24 -7.58
N PRO A 260 -8.61 -21.10 -7.71
CA PRO A 260 -10.06 -21.12 -7.83
C PRO A 260 -10.47 -21.92 -9.06
N LYS A 261 -11.45 -22.83 -8.89
CA LYS A 261 -12.02 -23.60 -10.00
C LYS A 261 -12.81 -22.64 -10.90
N PRO A 262 -12.47 -22.48 -12.19
CA PRO A 262 -13.19 -21.59 -13.09
C PRO A 262 -14.67 -22.00 -13.19
N SER A 263 -15.58 -21.06 -12.91
CA SER A 263 -17.02 -21.27 -13.03
C SER A 263 -17.54 -21.14 -14.47
N VAL A 264 -16.72 -20.60 -15.38
CA VAL A 264 -17.02 -20.50 -16.82
C VAL A 264 -16.18 -21.53 -17.58
N ARG A 265 -16.84 -22.38 -18.39
CA ARG A 265 -16.19 -23.32 -19.32
C ARG A 265 -15.55 -22.55 -20.48
N GLN A 266 -14.44 -21.85 -20.24
CA GLN A 266 -13.56 -21.41 -21.32
C GLN A 266 -12.55 -22.50 -21.67
N ARG A 267 -12.28 -22.64 -22.98
CA ARG A 267 -11.24 -23.53 -23.50
C ARG A 267 -9.88 -23.09 -22.91
N SER A 268 -9.25 -24.00 -22.15
CA SER A 268 -7.88 -23.91 -21.62
C SER A 268 -7.55 -22.63 -20.84
N ALA A 269 -8.00 -22.53 -19.58
CA ALA A 269 -7.42 -21.64 -18.58
C ALA A 269 -6.75 -22.50 -17.48
N SER A 270 -5.43 -22.32 -17.30
CA SER A 270 -4.68 -22.98 -16.24
C SER A 270 -5.10 -22.47 -14.85
N PRO A 271 -4.94 -23.27 -13.77
CA PRO A 271 -5.30 -22.85 -12.42
C PRO A 271 -4.44 -21.64 -11.96
N ILE A 272 -5.08 -20.56 -11.50
CA ILE A 272 -4.43 -19.36 -10.96
C ILE A 272 -3.92 -19.64 -9.54
N GLN A 273 -2.60 -19.67 -9.29
CA GLN A 273 -2.08 -19.80 -7.91
C GLN A 273 -2.22 -18.48 -7.14
N MET A 274 -2.65 -18.54 -5.89
CA MET A 274 -2.95 -17.34 -5.09
C MET A 274 -1.72 -16.48 -4.79
N THR A 275 -0.52 -17.07 -4.81
CA THR A 275 0.77 -16.37 -4.69
C THR A 275 1.05 -15.41 -5.85
N ASN A 276 0.42 -15.60 -7.01
CA ASN A 276 0.52 -14.65 -8.13
C ASN A 276 -0.16 -13.30 -7.81
N PHE A 277 -0.99 -13.23 -6.75
CA PHE A 277 -1.57 -11.99 -6.26
C PHE A 277 -0.64 -11.17 -5.35
N TYR A 278 0.64 -11.54 -5.23
CA TYR A 278 1.66 -10.79 -4.49
C TYR A 278 2.94 -10.69 -5.31
N ASN A 279 2.86 -10.01 -6.47
CA ASN A 279 3.98 -9.89 -7.38
C ASN A 279 4.90 -8.70 -7.04
N ALA A 280 5.53 -8.74 -5.87
CA ALA A 280 6.76 -8.01 -5.59
C ALA A 280 7.94 -8.98 -5.72
N SER A 281 8.15 -9.53 -6.92
CA SER A 281 9.26 -10.43 -7.23
C SER A 281 10.53 -9.61 -7.49
N ALA A 282 11.71 -10.17 -7.18
CA ALA A 282 12.99 -9.61 -7.61
C ALA A 282 12.89 -9.28 -9.08
N GLY A 283 13.24 -8.05 -9.45
CA GLY A 283 13.17 -7.66 -10.84
C GLY A 283 13.94 -8.64 -11.73
N CYS A 284 13.38 -9.07 -12.86
CA CYS A 284 14.03 -10.00 -13.79
C CYS A 284 13.93 -9.53 -15.26
N PHE A 285 14.88 -9.97 -16.07
CA PHE A 285 14.96 -9.73 -17.51
C PHE A 285 14.31 -10.86 -18.31
N HIS A 286 13.70 -10.52 -19.44
CA HIS A 286 13.29 -11.52 -20.43
C HIS A 286 14.53 -12.15 -21.09
N GLY A 287 14.48 -13.45 -21.38
CA GLY A 287 15.61 -14.20 -21.95
C GLY A 287 16.08 -13.72 -23.33
N ASP A 288 15.21 -13.03 -24.08
CA ASP A 288 15.51 -12.50 -25.42
C ASP A 288 16.09 -11.07 -25.40
N CYS A 289 16.25 -10.46 -24.22
CA CYS A 289 16.98 -9.20 -24.11
C CYS A 289 18.47 -9.39 -24.40
N LEU A 290 19.15 -8.33 -24.84
CA LEU A 290 20.56 -8.30 -25.20
C LEU A 290 21.37 -7.58 -24.14
N VAL A 291 22.29 -8.28 -23.49
CA VAL A 291 23.24 -7.71 -22.52
C VAL A 291 24.54 -7.33 -23.24
N LEU A 292 25.10 -6.17 -22.92
CA LEU A 292 26.38 -5.71 -23.47
C LEU A 292 27.56 -6.37 -22.74
N LEU A 293 28.47 -6.99 -23.49
CA LEU A 293 29.72 -7.57 -23.00
C LEU A 293 30.85 -6.53 -22.99
N ALA A 294 31.88 -6.77 -22.17
CA ALA A 294 33.00 -5.84 -22.03
C ALA A 294 33.77 -5.59 -23.35
N ASN A 295 33.80 -6.58 -24.25
CA ASN A 295 34.40 -6.48 -25.58
C ASN A 295 33.54 -5.70 -26.61
N GLY A 296 32.40 -5.15 -26.19
CA GLY A 296 31.49 -4.37 -27.02
C GLY A 296 30.47 -5.19 -27.82
N SER A 297 30.54 -6.53 -27.82
CA SER A 297 29.50 -7.37 -28.42
C SER A 297 28.31 -7.53 -27.48
N THR A 298 27.20 -8.06 -27.99
CA THR A 298 26.00 -8.36 -27.19
C THR A 298 25.73 -9.86 -27.14
N LYS A 299 25.08 -10.30 -26.06
CA LYS A 299 24.66 -11.69 -25.86
C LYS A 299 23.25 -11.72 -25.31
N LEU A 300 22.44 -12.70 -25.74
CA LEU A 300 21.09 -12.87 -25.18
C LEU A 300 21.18 -13.21 -23.70
N VAL A 301 20.31 -12.61 -22.89
CA VAL A 301 20.18 -12.80 -21.45
C VAL A 301 20.17 -14.30 -21.09
N LYS A 302 19.39 -15.11 -21.81
CA LYS A 302 19.29 -16.57 -21.57
C LYS A 302 20.57 -17.36 -21.83
N TYR A 303 21.53 -16.78 -22.56
CA TYR A 303 22.82 -17.39 -22.88
C TYR A 303 23.99 -16.85 -22.06
N ILE A 304 23.74 -15.92 -21.13
CA ILE A 304 24.74 -15.50 -20.15
C ILE A 304 25.09 -16.68 -19.23
N ARG A 305 26.38 -16.84 -18.92
CA ARG A 305 26.93 -17.88 -18.05
C ARG A 305 27.90 -17.27 -17.05
N LYS A 306 28.16 -18.00 -15.96
CA LYS A 306 29.26 -17.69 -15.02
C LYS A 306 30.57 -17.52 -15.81
N GLY A 307 31.34 -16.49 -15.48
CA GLY A 307 32.59 -16.16 -16.15
C GLY A 307 32.45 -15.25 -17.38
N ASP A 308 31.24 -15.01 -17.89
CA ASP A 308 31.03 -13.96 -18.90
C ASP A 308 31.39 -12.60 -18.28
N VAL A 309 32.05 -11.73 -19.07
CA VAL A 309 32.46 -10.39 -18.63
C VAL A 309 31.52 -9.35 -19.24
N LEU A 310 30.70 -8.72 -18.40
CA LEU A 310 29.69 -7.76 -18.81
C LEU A 310 30.21 -6.34 -18.77
N LYS A 311 29.76 -5.50 -19.69
CA LYS A 311 30.02 -4.07 -19.62
C LYS A 311 29.17 -3.47 -18.51
N THR A 312 29.79 -2.61 -17.70
CA THR A 312 29.09 -1.82 -16.68
C THR A 312 29.28 -0.35 -16.97
N ALA A 313 28.35 0.46 -16.48
CA ALA A 313 28.43 1.91 -16.63
C ALA A 313 29.65 2.54 -15.94
N ASN A 314 30.14 1.88 -14.88
CA ASN A 314 31.14 2.42 -13.98
C ASN A 314 32.51 1.74 -14.12
N SER A 315 32.70 0.83 -15.08
CA SER A 315 33.98 0.14 -15.33
C SER A 315 34.28 0.03 -16.82
N LEU A 316 35.51 0.41 -17.20
CA LEU A 316 36.01 0.23 -18.56
C LEU A 316 36.27 -1.25 -18.86
N ASP A 317 36.81 -2.00 -17.89
CA ASP A 317 37.22 -3.40 -18.04
C ASP A 317 36.06 -4.39 -17.90
N GLY A 318 34.90 -3.93 -17.43
CA GLY A 318 33.71 -4.76 -17.19
C GLY A 318 33.69 -5.41 -15.82
N THR A 319 32.83 -6.42 -15.64
CA THR A 319 32.65 -7.20 -14.41
C THR A 319 32.29 -8.65 -14.73
N THR A 320 32.69 -9.59 -13.88
CA THR A 320 32.44 -11.02 -14.14
C THR A 320 31.11 -11.47 -13.54
N VAL A 321 30.34 -12.24 -14.32
CA VAL A 321 29.15 -12.93 -13.82
C VAL A 321 29.56 -14.03 -12.85
N LYS A 322 29.10 -13.93 -11.59
CA LYS A 322 29.31 -14.94 -10.55
C LYS A 322 28.19 -15.98 -10.54
N TYR A 323 26.94 -15.51 -10.61
CA TYR A 323 25.75 -16.36 -10.66
C TYR A 323 24.76 -15.87 -11.72
N VAL A 324 24.08 -16.82 -12.35
CA VAL A 324 22.92 -16.61 -13.22
C VAL A 324 21.74 -17.28 -12.54
N ALA A 325 20.77 -16.46 -12.11
CA ALA A 325 19.52 -16.92 -11.52
C ALA A 325 18.45 -16.97 -12.62
N LYS A 326 18.02 -18.18 -12.97
CA LYS A 326 16.90 -18.43 -13.91
C LYS A 326 15.66 -18.73 -13.09
N SER A 327 14.72 -17.79 -13.02
CA SER A 327 13.45 -17.99 -12.31
C SER A 327 12.39 -18.50 -13.26
N ILE A 328 11.78 -19.65 -12.93
CA ILE A 328 10.66 -20.21 -13.69
C ILE A 328 9.40 -19.38 -13.41
N CYS A 329 8.66 -19.00 -14.44
CA CYS A 329 7.42 -18.25 -14.30
C CYS A 329 6.25 -19.20 -14.02
N SER A 330 5.47 -18.92 -12.98
CA SER A 330 4.21 -19.62 -12.72
C SER A 330 3.32 -19.60 -13.96
N ASN A 331 2.89 -20.78 -14.43
CA ASN A 331 2.02 -20.94 -15.60
C ASN A 331 2.61 -20.42 -16.94
N GLY A 332 3.92 -20.18 -17.02
CA GLY A 332 4.58 -19.73 -18.25
C GLY A 332 4.14 -18.34 -18.71
N LYS A 333 3.73 -17.49 -17.77
CA LYS A 333 3.36 -16.10 -18.01
C LYS A 333 3.90 -15.19 -16.92
N VAL A 334 4.16 -13.93 -17.26
CA VAL A 334 4.62 -12.92 -16.32
C VAL A 334 4.30 -11.52 -16.85
N ASP A 335 4.01 -10.59 -15.95
CA ASP A 335 3.89 -9.18 -16.29
C ASP A 335 5.27 -8.61 -16.63
N MET A 336 5.37 -7.93 -17.78
CA MET A 336 6.57 -7.25 -18.21
C MET A 336 6.25 -5.86 -18.76
N VAL A 337 7.21 -4.96 -18.65
CA VAL A 337 7.21 -3.65 -19.32
C VAL A 337 8.15 -3.74 -20.52
N ASN A 338 7.66 -3.28 -21.67
CA ASN A 338 8.42 -3.22 -22.92
C ASN A 338 8.88 -1.77 -23.15
N PHE A 339 10.18 -1.60 -23.41
CA PHE A 339 10.78 -0.33 -23.79
C PHE A 339 11.00 -0.29 -25.31
N ASP A 340 11.01 0.92 -25.87
CA ASP A 340 11.31 1.13 -27.30
C ASP A 340 12.72 0.66 -27.69
N SER A 341 13.64 0.57 -26.72
CA SER A 341 14.99 0.02 -26.93
C SER A 341 15.02 -1.51 -27.12
N GLY A 342 13.88 -2.18 -26.93
CA GLY A 342 13.74 -3.63 -26.93
C GLY A 342 14.02 -4.28 -25.57
N LEU A 343 14.22 -3.50 -24.50
CA LEU A 343 14.26 -4.04 -23.13
C LEU A 343 12.87 -4.56 -22.74
N ILE A 344 12.81 -5.81 -22.30
CA ILE A 344 11.62 -6.45 -21.74
C ILE A 344 11.97 -6.88 -20.32
N ILE A 345 11.34 -6.24 -19.35
CA ILE A 345 11.75 -6.33 -17.95
C ILE A 345 10.56 -6.31 -17.00
N SER A 346 10.68 -6.96 -15.85
CA SER A 346 9.60 -6.97 -14.87
C SER A 346 9.30 -5.56 -14.33
N PRO A 347 8.06 -5.26 -13.91
CA PRO A 347 7.61 -3.91 -13.54
C PRO A 347 8.42 -3.24 -12.43
N TRP A 348 8.95 -4.05 -11.49
CA TRP A 348 9.62 -3.59 -10.27
C TRP A 348 11.14 -3.79 -10.30
N HIS A 349 11.75 -4.01 -11.48
CA HIS A 349 13.22 -4.07 -11.59
C HIS A 349 13.80 -2.65 -11.72
N PRO A 350 14.60 -2.15 -10.77
CA PRO A 350 15.16 -0.80 -10.87
C PRO A 350 16.02 -0.60 -12.12
N VAL A 351 15.67 0.38 -12.94
CA VAL A 351 16.45 0.82 -14.10
C VAL A 351 16.93 2.25 -13.88
N ARG A 352 18.09 2.60 -14.43
CA ARG A 352 18.64 3.96 -14.34
C ARG A 352 18.46 4.68 -15.67
N ILE A 353 17.69 5.76 -15.65
CA ILE A 353 17.43 6.61 -16.82
C ILE A 353 17.74 8.05 -16.44
N ASN A 354 18.56 8.73 -17.25
CA ASN A 354 19.02 10.10 -16.98
C ASN A 354 19.60 10.26 -15.55
N GLY A 355 20.35 9.24 -15.09
CA GLY A 355 20.98 9.22 -13.77
C GLY A 355 20.06 8.84 -12.59
N ASN A 356 18.76 8.69 -12.79
CA ASN A 356 17.81 8.39 -11.72
C ASN A 356 17.33 6.93 -11.76
N TRP A 357 17.28 6.28 -10.60
CA TRP A 357 16.65 4.97 -10.43
C TRP A 357 15.13 5.10 -10.43
N ILE A 358 14.48 4.36 -11.33
CA ILE A 358 13.03 4.34 -11.49
C ILE A 358 12.53 2.90 -11.66
N PHE A 359 11.26 2.64 -11.35
CA PHE A 359 10.64 1.36 -11.70
C PHE A 359 10.06 1.43 -13.12
N PRO A 360 10.22 0.38 -13.94
CA PRO A 360 9.61 0.29 -15.26
C PRO A 360 8.11 0.58 -15.29
N CYS A 361 7.35 0.21 -14.26
CA CYS A 361 5.91 0.52 -14.19
C CYS A 361 5.60 2.02 -14.05
N ASP A 362 6.55 2.83 -13.58
CA ASP A 362 6.34 4.27 -13.40
C ASP A 362 6.36 5.01 -14.75
N ILE A 363 6.93 4.39 -15.79
CA ILE A 363 7.14 5.00 -17.11
C ILE A 363 6.56 4.18 -18.26
N GLY A 364 6.10 2.95 -18.02
CA GLY A 364 5.57 2.06 -19.03
C GLY A 364 4.42 1.18 -18.49
N ASN A 365 3.58 0.71 -19.40
CA ASN A 365 2.49 -0.20 -19.03
C ASN A 365 3.02 -1.62 -18.89
N ALA A 366 2.81 -2.23 -17.72
CA ALA A 366 3.01 -3.66 -17.54
C ALA A 366 1.93 -4.45 -18.30
N THR A 367 2.33 -5.49 -19.02
CA THR A 367 1.44 -6.39 -19.76
C THR A 367 1.83 -7.83 -19.51
N GLU A 368 0.84 -8.69 -19.29
CA GLU A 368 1.07 -10.13 -19.17
C GLU A 368 1.53 -10.69 -20.52
N ILE A 369 2.72 -11.29 -20.56
CA ILE A 369 3.26 -11.97 -21.74
C ILE A 369 3.45 -13.46 -21.46
N LYS A 370 3.44 -14.28 -22.53
CA LYS A 370 3.88 -15.68 -22.44
C LYS A 370 5.40 -15.71 -22.30
N CYS A 371 5.88 -16.16 -21.15
CA CYS A 371 7.29 -16.23 -20.82
C CYS A 371 7.47 -17.36 -19.81
N ALA A 372 8.21 -18.40 -20.19
CA ALA A 372 8.43 -19.56 -19.33
C ALA A 372 9.37 -19.26 -18.15
N GLU A 373 10.26 -18.29 -18.34
CA GLU A 373 11.44 -18.12 -17.51
C GLU A 373 12.04 -16.73 -17.69
N VAL A 374 12.51 -16.16 -16.59
CA VAL A 374 13.15 -14.85 -16.53
C VAL A 374 14.48 -14.97 -15.80
N TYR A 375 15.36 -14.00 -16.00
CA TYR A 375 16.75 -14.12 -15.58
C TYR A 375 17.18 -12.89 -14.78
N ASN A 376 18.08 -13.09 -13.82
CA ASN A 376 18.86 -12.02 -13.20
C ASN A 376 20.27 -12.56 -12.89
N PHE A 377 21.20 -11.66 -12.60
CA PHE A 377 22.61 -11.96 -12.44
C PHE A 377 23.10 -11.50 -11.07
N ALA A 378 24.13 -12.15 -10.57
CA ALA A 378 24.99 -11.61 -9.52
C ALA A 378 26.41 -11.48 -10.08
N LEU A 379 27.03 -10.34 -9.88
CA LEU A 379 28.35 -10.00 -10.41
C LEU A 379 29.39 -10.02 -9.28
N ASP A 380 30.67 -10.09 -9.63
CA ASP A 380 31.76 -9.96 -8.65
C ASP A 380 31.90 -8.53 -8.09
N SER A 381 31.54 -7.54 -8.90
CA SER A 381 31.70 -6.12 -8.64
C SER A 381 30.77 -5.32 -9.57
N HIS A 382 30.64 -4.01 -9.32
CA HIS A 382 29.96 -3.06 -10.23
C HIS A 382 28.59 -3.56 -10.75
N HIS A 383 27.61 -3.66 -9.85
CA HIS A 383 26.30 -4.30 -10.06
C HIS A 383 25.31 -3.57 -10.99
N ILE A 384 25.79 -2.86 -12.00
CA ILE A 384 24.99 -2.15 -13.00
C ILE A 384 25.37 -2.65 -14.39
N VAL A 385 24.45 -3.32 -15.07
CA VAL A 385 24.64 -3.87 -16.41
C VAL A 385 23.86 -3.07 -17.45
N ILE A 386 24.30 -3.13 -18.70
CA ILE A 386 23.60 -2.48 -19.82
C ILE A 386 22.85 -3.56 -20.61
N VAL A 387 21.51 -3.48 -20.60
CA VAL A 387 20.61 -4.42 -21.28
C VAL A 387 19.76 -3.63 -22.26
N ASN A 388 19.85 -3.95 -23.56
CA ASN A 388 19.18 -3.21 -24.64
C ASN A 388 19.42 -1.69 -24.53
N GLY A 389 20.66 -1.29 -24.19
CA GLY A 389 21.05 0.12 -24.04
C GLY A 389 20.56 0.81 -22.75
N VAL A 390 19.88 0.10 -21.84
CA VAL A 390 19.38 0.64 -20.57
C VAL A 390 20.18 0.09 -19.41
N GLU A 391 20.53 0.96 -18.46
CA GLU A 391 21.24 0.57 -17.24
C GLU A 391 20.28 -0.10 -16.25
N CYS A 392 20.61 -1.31 -15.83
CA CYS A 392 19.78 -2.14 -14.96
C CYS A 392 20.61 -2.67 -13.78
N VAL A 393 19.99 -2.81 -12.61
CA VAL A 393 20.66 -3.32 -11.42
C VAL A 393 20.72 -4.86 -11.41
N THR A 394 21.75 -5.42 -10.78
CA THR A 394 21.88 -6.87 -10.57
C THR A 394 21.75 -7.23 -9.08
N LEU A 395 21.65 -8.52 -8.76
CA LEU A 395 21.50 -9.00 -7.38
C LEU A 395 22.76 -8.71 -6.54
N GLY A 396 22.55 -8.49 -5.24
CA GLY A 396 23.61 -8.30 -4.25
C GLY A 396 24.32 -6.95 -4.34
N HIS A 397 23.65 -5.93 -4.87
CA HIS A 397 24.28 -4.67 -5.27
C HIS A 397 24.68 -3.72 -4.12
N ASN A 398 24.14 -3.90 -2.91
CA ASN A 398 24.37 -3.08 -1.71
C ASN A 398 24.11 -1.56 -1.87
N PHE A 399 23.33 -1.18 -2.88
CA PHE A 399 22.95 0.23 -3.09
C PHE A 399 21.81 0.63 -2.16
N LYS A 400 21.82 1.91 -1.80
CA LYS A 400 20.84 2.56 -0.93
C LYS A 400 20.04 3.57 -1.72
N GLY A 401 18.77 3.74 -1.36
CA GLY A 401 17.88 4.70 -2.02
C GLY A 401 16.46 4.17 -2.21
N LYS A 402 15.51 5.10 -2.36
CA LYS A 402 14.07 4.84 -2.34
C LYS A 402 13.59 3.74 -3.30
N VAL A 403 14.16 3.66 -4.50
CA VAL A 403 13.75 2.72 -5.55
C VAL A 403 14.62 1.46 -5.57
N ILE A 404 15.93 1.63 -5.34
CA ILE A 404 16.90 0.57 -5.57
C ILE A 404 17.23 -0.26 -4.32
N GLU A 405 16.97 0.27 -3.12
CA GLU A 405 17.26 -0.46 -1.90
C GLU A 405 16.28 -1.60 -1.69
N HIS A 406 16.79 -2.82 -1.46
CA HIS A 406 15.99 -3.98 -1.14
C HIS A 406 16.63 -4.79 0.00
N PRO A 407 15.89 -5.16 1.06
CA PRO A 407 16.44 -5.78 2.27
C PRO A 407 17.05 -7.17 2.04
N TYR A 408 16.64 -7.86 0.98
CA TYR A 408 17.17 -9.17 0.57
C TYR A 408 17.97 -9.11 -0.74
N TYR A 409 17.29 -8.91 -1.89
CA TYR A 409 17.91 -8.89 -3.23
C TYR A 409 19.04 -7.88 -3.41
N GLY A 410 19.05 -6.80 -2.62
CA GLY A 410 20.10 -5.79 -2.64
C GLY A 410 21.26 -6.08 -1.70
N THR A 411 21.28 -7.20 -0.99
CA THR A 411 22.28 -7.48 0.06
C THR A 411 23.08 -8.75 -0.22
N SER A 412 24.06 -9.07 0.61
CA SER A 412 24.77 -10.35 0.53
C SER A 412 23.88 -11.56 0.77
N ALA A 413 22.71 -11.41 1.40
CA ALA A 413 21.82 -12.54 1.72
C ALA A 413 21.40 -13.34 0.48
N ILE A 414 21.05 -12.67 -0.62
CA ILE A 414 20.74 -13.37 -1.88
C ILE A 414 21.98 -14.08 -2.45
N LEU A 415 23.18 -13.52 -2.25
CA LEU A 415 24.42 -14.13 -2.72
C LEU A 415 24.78 -15.40 -1.93
N ASP A 416 24.50 -15.39 -0.62
CA ASP A 416 24.66 -16.55 0.24
C ASP A 416 23.69 -17.66 -0.15
N ASP A 417 22.41 -17.34 -0.37
CA ASP A 417 21.43 -18.33 -0.82
C ASP A 417 21.79 -18.91 -2.21
N LEU A 418 22.21 -18.06 -3.16
CA LEU A 418 22.65 -18.53 -4.48
C LEU A 418 23.91 -19.42 -4.39
N ARG A 419 24.86 -19.10 -3.50
CA ARG A 419 26.03 -19.93 -3.24
C ARG A 419 25.63 -21.30 -2.72
N ASP A 420 24.72 -21.34 -1.75
CA ASP A 420 24.30 -22.57 -1.09
C ASP A 420 23.46 -23.47 -2.03
N LEU A 421 22.80 -22.86 -3.03
CA LEU A 421 22.07 -23.55 -4.08
C LEU A 421 22.94 -24.04 -5.25
N ASP A 422 24.09 -23.39 -5.52
CA ASP A 422 25.02 -23.77 -6.61
C ASP A 422 25.88 -25.01 -6.27
N ARG A 423 25.22 -26.14 -5.98
CA ARG A 423 25.88 -27.40 -5.57
C ARG A 423 26.87 -27.94 -6.60
N SER A 424 26.67 -27.64 -7.88
CA SER A 424 27.54 -28.07 -8.98
C SER A 424 28.72 -27.13 -9.23
N GLY A 425 28.74 -25.94 -8.62
CA GLY A 425 29.73 -24.89 -8.88
C GLY A 425 29.59 -24.22 -10.26
N SER A 426 28.54 -24.53 -11.00
CA SER A 426 28.29 -24.01 -12.36
C SER A 426 27.98 -22.51 -12.38
N GLY A 427 27.52 -21.97 -11.25
CA GLY A 427 26.92 -20.65 -11.11
C GLY A 427 25.65 -20.43 -11.90
N PHE A 428 24.97 -21.49 -12.36
CA PHE A 428 23.67 -21.41 -12.98
C PHE A 428 22.64 -22.06 -12.08
N ILE A 429 21.72 -21.26 -11.55
CA ILE A 429 20.73 -21.68 -10.55
C ILE A 429 19.33 -21.51 -11.15
N GLU A 430 18.59 -22.62 -11.26
CA GLU A 430 17.17 -22.58 -11.62
C GLU A 430 16.33 -22.45 -10.35
N LEU A 431 15.57 -21.36 -10.26
CA LEU A 431 14.74 -20.98 -9.12
C LEU A 431 13.27 -21.26 -9.42
N MET A 432 12.61 -22.01 -8.53
CA MET A 432 11.19 -22.32 -8.67
C MET A 432 10.33 -21.25 -7.98
N PRO A 433 9.11 -20.96 -8.49
CA PRO A 433 8.21 -19.97 -7.90
C PRO A 433 7.96 -20.16 -6.40
N ASN A 434 7.92 -21.40 -5.93
CA ASN A 434 7.61 -21.75 -4.54
C ASN A 434 8.83 -21.68 -3.60
N TRP A 435 10.02 -21.27 -4.08
CA TRP A 435 11.21 -21.18 -3.23
C TRP A 435 11.39 -19.82 -2.55
N PHE A 436 10.70 -18.78 -3.03
CA PHE A 436 10.85 -17.43 -2.49
C PHE A 436 10.02 -17.27 -1.21
N ILE A 437 10.70 -17.09 -0.08
CA ILE A 437 10.07 -16.91 1.24
C ILE A 437 10.03 -15.43 1.57
N ARG A 438 8.86 -14.90 1.95
CA ARG A 438 8.68 -13.50 2.33
C ARG A 438 8.82 -13.29 3.83
N ASP A 439 9.36 -12.15 4.23
CA ASP A 439 9.28 -11.68 5.62
C ASP A 439 7.88 -11.12 5.87
N VAL A 440 7.02 -11.99 6.37
CA VAL A 440 5.62 -11.67 6.69
C VAL A 440 5.48 -10.75 7.90
N LYS A 441 6.51 -10.63 8.76
CA LYS A 441 6.40 -9.92 10.04
C LYS A 441 6.68 -8.43 9.93
N THR A 442 7.57 -8.02 9.01
CA THR A 442 8.03 -6.63 8.97
C THR A 442 7.85 -5.94 7.62
N THR A 443 8.23 -6.58 6.51
CA THR A 443 8.31 -5.89 5.21
C THR A 443 7.37 -6.42 4.13
N GLY A 444 6.89 -7.66 4.23
CA GLY A 444 6.15 -8.35 3.16
C GLY A 444 7.02 -8.66 1.92
N LEU A 445 8.30 -8.28 1.93
CA LEU A 445 9.24 -8.50 0.84
C LEU A 445 9.87 -9.89 0.93
N VAL A 446 10.43 -10.37 -0.17
CA VAL A 446 11.20 -11.62 -0.15
C VAL A 446 12.40 -11.44 0.78
N SER A 447 12.64 -12.44 1.63
CA SER A 447 13.67 -12.43 2.68
C SER A 447 14.71 -13.54 2.53
N ARG A 448 14.37 -14.64 1.84
CA ARG A 448 15.26 -15.77 1.54
C ARG A 448 14.71 -16.66 0.43
N ILE A 449 15.57 -17.51 -0.13
CA ILE A 449 15.22 -18.59 -1.05
C ILE A 449 15.47 -19.94 -0.37
N SER A 450 14.50 -20.86 -0.43
CA SER A 450 14.58 -22.17 0.22
C SER A 450 14.05 -23.28 -0.67
N THR A 451 14.81 -24.36 -0.82
CA THR A 451 14.41 -25.56 -1.58
C THR A 451 13.54 -26.51 -0.79
N SER A 452 13.57 -26.40 0.55
CA SER A 452 12.69 -27.14 1.43
C SER A 452 11.31 -26.50 1.42
N LEU A 453 10.30 -27.25 0.97
CA LEU A 453 8.94 -27.10 1.44
C LEU A 453 8.97 -27.40 2.95
N ASN A 454 9.41 -26.46 3.78
CA ASN A 454 9.31 -26.60 5.23
C ASN A 454 7.84 -26.47 5.61
N VAL A 455 7.17 -27.62 5.53
CA VAL A 455 6.18 -28.06 6.50
C VAL A 455 6.88 -28.05 7.86
N GLY A 456 6.52 -27.10 8.72
CA GLY A 456 6.70 -27.23 10.18
C GLY A 456 7.74 -26.29 10.82
N GLY A 457 7.30 -25.73 11.94
CA GLY A 457 8.02 -24.84 12.85
C GLY A 457 7.04 -23.97 13.60
#